data_AF-A0A1H4KYG2-F1
#
_entry.id   AF-A0A1H4KYG2-F1
#
_cell.length_a   1.000
_cell.length_b   1.000
_cell.length_c   1.000
_cell.angle_alpha   90.00
_cell.angle_beta   90.00
_cell.angle_gamma   90.00
#
_symmetry.space_group_name_H-M   'P 1'
#
loop_
_entity.id
_entity.type
_entity.pdbx_description
1 polymer ?
#
loop_
_entity_poly.entity_id
_entity_poly.type
_entity_poly.pdbx_seq_one_letter_code
_entity_poly.pdbx_strand_id
1 'polypeptide(L)'
;MPDGLRTFRELCSQHGIAVTHQRQVLYETMQGMYGHPSPEEVFAAVKRRIPSISLATVYKNIHLFVESGVFRELSIHHGTLRVEMNKVPHHHMVCSICRKVADLPDDELTLQTSQTVLPGGFLVERISVDVIGICTDCQARPN
;
A
#
# COMPACT_ATOMS: atom_id res chain seq x y z
N MET A 1 10.91 11.94 9.31
CA MET A 1 10.53 11.21 10.53
C MET A 1 9.02 11.34 10.71
N PRO A 2 8.18 10.36 10.36
CA PRO A 2 6.75 10.54 10.55
C PRO A 2 6.33 10.01 11.92
N ASP A 3 5.88 10.96 12.74
CA ASP A 3 4.99 10.89 13.90
C ASP A 3 5.29 9.90 15.04
N GLY A 4 5.56 10.49 16.21
CA GLY A 4 5.62 9.81 17.49
C GLY A 4 4.39 8.96 17.75
N LEU A 5 4.66 7.76 18.29
CA LEU A 5 3.74 6.69 18.71
C LEU A 5 2.32 7.18 19.08
N ARG A 6 1.44 7.29 18.08
CA ARG A 6 -0.01 7.30 18.31
C ARG A 6 -0.42 5.90 18.72
N THR A 7 -1.17 5.79 19.81
CA THR A 7 -1.73 4.50 20.22
C THR A 7 -2.77 4.05 19.17
N PHE A 8 -2.93 2.73 19.00
CA PHE A 8 -3.96 2.21 18.08
C PHE A 8 -5.37 2.73 18.41
N ARG A 9 -5.65 3.02 19.70
CA ARG A 9 -6.93 3.62 20.12
C ARG A 9 -7.12 5.04 19.60
N GLU A 10 -6.07 5.87 19.62
CA GLU A 10 -6.13 7.25 19.11
C GLU A 10 -6.36 7.25 17.59
N LEU A 11 -5.64 6.38 16.87
CA LEU A 11 -5.84 6.18 15.44
C LEU A 11 -7.30 5.76 15.15
N CYS A 12 -7.82 4.77 15.87
CA CYS A 12 -9.20 4.35 15.73
C CYS A 12 -10.20 5.49 16.00
N SER A 13 -9.98 6.29 17.05
CA SER A 13 -10.85 7.41 17.38
C SER A 13 -10.85 8.50 16.30
N GLN A 14 -9.69 8.81 15.73
CA GLN A 14 -9.55 9.83 14.67
C GLN A 14 -10.21 9.41 13.37
N HIS A 15 -10.21 8.11 13.08
CA HIS A 15 -10.71 7.55 11.82
C HIS A 15 -12.10 6.90 11.94
N GLY A 16 -12.78 7.02 13.10
CA GLY A 16 -14.13 6.47 13.31
C GLY A 16 -14.20 4.94 13.32
N ILE A 17 -13.11 4.26 13.67
CA ILE A 17 -12.99 2.80 13.65
C ILE A 17 -13.20 2.23 15.04
N ALA A 18 -14.04 1.19 15.17
CA ALA A 18 -14.15 0.48 16.45
C ALA A 18 -12.85 -0.28 16.79
N VAL A 19 -12.41 -0.19 18.04
CA VAL A 19 -11.20 -0.86 18.52
C VAL A 19 -11.49 -2.35 18.73
N THR A 20 -10.78 -3.23 18.02
CA THR A 20 -10.84 -4.69 18.24
C THR A 20 -9.44 -5.28 18.24
N HIS A 21 -9.26 -6.41 18.93
CA HIS A 21 -7.97 -7.09 18.98
C HIS A 21 -7.47 -7.51 17.59
N GLN A 22 -8.35 -8.00 16.72
CA GLN A 22 -7.99 -8.38 15.35
C GLN A 22 -7.49 -7.19 14.53
N ARG A 23 -8.13 -6.03 14.64
CA ARG A 23 -7.72 -4.81 13.93
C ARG A 23 -6.38 -4.30 14.44
N GLN A 24 -6.17 -4.33 15.76
CA GLN A 24 -4.90 -3.94 16.36
C GLN A 24 -3.76 -4.82 15.87
N VAL A 25 -3.93 -6.15 15.92
CA VAL A 25 -2.89 -7.08 15.47
C VAL A 25 -2.61 -6.92 13.98
N LEU A 26 -3.63 -6.72 13.14
CA LEU A 26 -3.44 -6.46 11.71
C LEU A 26 -2.65 -5.17 11.49
N TYR A 27 -3.03 -4.08 12.15
CA TYR A 27 -2.35 -2.78 12.07
C TYR A 27 -0.87 -2.89 12.48
N GLU A 28 -0.59 -3.48 13.64
CA GLU A 28 0.78 -3.69 14.12
C GLU A 28 1.60 -4.61 13.18
N THR A 29 0.94 -5.62 12.59
CA THR A 29 1.61 -6.51 11.62
C THR A 29 1.99 -5.73 10.37
N MET A 30 1.09 -4.90 9.84
CA MET A 30 1.36 -4.02 8.69
C MET A 30 2.49 -3.03 8.98
N GLN A 31 2.56 -2.45 10.19
CA GLN A 31 3.65 -1.55 10.58
C GLN A 31 5.04 -2.20 10.53
N GLY A 32 5.12 -3.52 10.68
CA GLY A 32 6.36 -4.28 10.63
C GLY A 32 6.68 -4.89 9.25
N MET A 33 5.79 -4.73 8.27
CA MET A 33 6.00 -5.25 6.92
C MET A 33 6.66 -4.19 6.03
N TYR A 34 7.63 -4.60 5.22
CA TYR A 34 8.28 -3.74 4.23
C TYR A 34 7.62 -3.89 2.86
N GLY A 35 7.56 -2.81 2.09
CA GLY A 35 6.99 -2.79 0.74
C GLY A 35 5.45 -2.84 0.71
N HIS A 36 4.89 -3.41 -0.36
CA HIS A 36 3.46 -3.37 -0.69
C HIS A 36 2.85 -4.78 -0.65
N PRO A 37 2.56 -5.32 0.54
CA PRO A 37 2.12 -6.70 0.67
C PRO A 37 0.71 -6.90 0.11
N SER A 38 0.48 -8.09 -0.44
CA SER A 38 -0.86 -8.53 -0.81
C SER A 38 -1.68 -8.93 0.44
N PRO A 39 -3.02 -8.89 0.38
CA PRO A 39 -3.88 -9.38 1.46
C PRO A 39 -3.56 -10.80 1.92
N GLU A 40 -3.12 -11.67 1.01
CA GLU A 40 -2.69 -13.04 1.31
C GLU A 40 -1.38 -13.07 2.12
N GLU A 41 -0.42 -12.20 1.80
CA GLU A 41 0.82 -12.05 2.56
C GLU A 41 0.53 -11.49 3.97
N VAL A 42 -0.35 -10.48 4.06
CA VAL A 42 -0.83 -9.95 5.33
C VAL A 42 -1.54 -11.04 6.13
N PHE A 43 -2.40 -11.83 5.49
CA PHE A 43 -3.09 -12.94 6.13
C PHE A 43 -2.11 -13.97 6.68
N ALA A 44 -1.12 -14.40 5.88
CA ALA A 44 -0.10 -15.34 6.31
C ALA A 44 0.66 -14.82 7.55
N ALA A 45 0.96 -13.52 7.59
CA ALA A 45 1.61 -12.89 8.73
C ALA A 45 0.71 -12.81 9.97
N VAL A 46 -0.53 -12.35 9.82
CA VAL A 46 -1.49 -12.20 10.93
C VAL A 46 -1.93 -13.55 11.49
N LYS A 47 -2.08 -14.58 10.65
CA LYS A 47 -2.47 -15.95 11.04
C LYS A 47 -1.50 -16.56 12.06
N ARG A 48 -0.21 -16.19 12.01
CA ARG A 48 0.79 -16.60 13.01
C ARG A 48 0.52 -16.02 14.40
N ARG A 49 -0.12 -14.85 14.47
CA ARG A 49 -0.49 -14.16 15.73
C ARG A 49 -1.92 -14.48 16.18
N ILE A 50 -2.83 -14.72 15.23
CA ILE A 50 -4.23 -15.08 15.48
C ILE A 50 -4.57 -16.34 14.65
N PRO A 51 -4.29 -17.56 15.16
CA PRO A 51 -4.51 -18.80 14.43
C PRO A 51 -5.97 -19.04 14.00
N SER A 52 -6.95 -18.42 14.65
CA SER A 52 -8.37 -18.52 14.32
C SER A 52 -8.85 -17.53 13.25
N ILE A 53 -8.03 -16.57 12.82
CA ILE A 53 -8.45 -15.57 11.83
C ILE A 53 -8.67 -16.23 10.46
N SER A 54 -9.69 -15.77 9.73
CA SER A 54 -9.94 -16.18 8.35
C SER A 54 -9.38 -15.14 7.38
N LEU A 55 -9.10 -15.58 6.14
CA LEU A 55 -8.71 -14.68 5.06
C LEU A 55 -9.77 -13.58 4.85
N ALA A 56 -11.05 -13.96 4.83
CA ALA A 56 -12.17 -13.00 4.70
C ALA A 56 -12.16 -11.90 5.78
N THR A 57 -11.78 -12.23 7.02
CA THR A 57 -11.64 -11.23 8.09
C THR A 57 -10.47 -10.27 7.84
N VAL A 58 -9.36 -10.76 7.27
CA VAL A 58 -8.23 -9.89 6.89
C VAL A 58 -8.65 -8.91 5.79
N TYR A 59 -9.29 -9.39 4.72
CA TYR A 59 -9.82 -8.52 3.65
C TYR A 59 -10.79 -7.46 4.19
N LYS A 60 -11.76 -7.85 5.02
CA LYS A 60 -12.73 -6.90 5.61
C LYS A 60 -12.04 -5.78 6.40
N ASN A 61 -11.01 -6.11 7.17
CA ASN A 61 -10.29 -5.11 7.95
C ASN A 61 -9.36 -4.26 7.09
N ILE A 62 -8.70 -4.84 6.08
CA ILE A 62 -7.92 -4.06 5.10
C ILE A 62 -8.83 -3.05 4.39
N HIS A 63 -9.99 -3.48 3.89
CA HIS A 63 -10.96 -2.62 3.23
C HIS A 63 -11.41 -1.48 4.15
N LEU A 64 -11.78 -1.80 5.39
CA LEU A 64 -12.13 -0.80 6.39
C LEU A 64 -11.03 0.24 6.61
N PHE A 65 -9.77 -0.20 6.69
CA PHE A 65 -8.64 0.71 6.87
C PHE A 65 -8.38 1.58 5.63
N VAL A 66 -8.63 1.06 4.43
CA VAL A 66 -8.58 1.84 3.18
C VAL A 66 -9.70 2.88 3.16
N GLU A 67 -10.94 2.48 3.40
CA GLU A 67 -12.12 3.37 3.42
C GLU A 67 -12.00 4.50 4.46
N SER A 68 -11.36 4.19 5.59
CA SER A 68 -11.13 5.17 6.67
C SER A 68 -9.87 6.01 6.46
N GLY A 69 -9.09 5.77 5.41
CA GLY A 69 -7.87 6.52 5.10
C GLY A 69 -6.68 6.20 6.02
N VAL A 70 -6.75 5.12 6.79
CA VAL A 70 -5.62 4.59 7.58
C VAL A 70 -4.58 3.95 6.65
N PHE A 71 -5.07 3.27 5.62
CA PHE A 71 -4.31 2.59 4.59
C PHE A 71 -4.61 3.22 3.23
N ARG A 72 -3.65 3.15 2.31
CA ARG A 72 -3.87 3.55 0.92
C ARG A 72 -3.94 2.33 0.03
N GLU A 73 -4.97 2.25 -0.81
CA GLU A 73 -5.03 1.24 -1.87
C GLU A 73 -4.09 1.61 -3.03
N LEU A 74 -3.24 0.67 -3.40
CA LEU A 74 -2.45 0.66 -4.63
C LEU A 74 -3.09 -0.36 -5.57
N SER A 75 -4.05 0.11 -6.36
CA SER A 75 -4.66 -0.66 -7.44
C SER A 75 -4.03 -0.24 -8.76
N ILE A 76 -2.83 -0.77 -9.05
CA ILE A 76 -2.21 -0.56 -10.36
C ILE A 76 -1.62 -1.90 -10.81
N HIS A 77 -2.27 -2.48 -11.81
CA HIS A 77 -2.00 -3.74 -12.52
C HIS A 77 -2.67 -5.03 -11.98
N HIS A 78 -3.81 -5.35 -12.62
CA HIS A 78 -4.33 -6.70 -12.84
C HIS A 78 -4.76 -7.54 -11.61
N GLY A 79 -5.57 -6.94 -10.72
CA GLY A 79 -6.49 -7.74 -9.89
C GLY A 79 -6.00 -8.17 -8.52
N THR A 80 -4.92 -7.59 -8.01
CA THR A 80 -4.50 -7.81 -6.61
C THR A 80 -4.45 -6.47 -5.89
N LEU A 81 -5.36 -6.29 -4.92
CA LEU A 81 -5.32 -5.17 -3.97
C LEU A 81 -3.96 -5.15 -3.27
N ARG A 82 -3.26 -4.03 -3.29
CA ARG A 82 -2.06 -3.81 -2.46
C ARG A 82 -2.28 -2.58 -1.59
N VAL A 83 -1.59 -2.53 -0.45
CA VAL A 83 -1.82 -1.51 0.56
C VAL A 83 -0.52 -0.83 0.95
N GLU A 84 -0.55 0.50 1.04
CA GLU A 84 0.59 1.32 1.42
C GLU A 84 0.30 2.21 2.64
N MET A 85 1.31 2.39 3.50
CA MET A 85 1.30 3.32 4.64
C MET A 85 2.18 4.57 4.44
N ASN A 86 3.02 4.63 3.40
CA ASN A 86 3.85 5.80 3.10
C ASN A 86 2.99 6.95 2.57
N LYS A 87 3.20 8.15 3.11
CA LYS A 87 2.47 9.36 2.73
C LYS A 87 3.26 10.27 1.78
N VAL A 88 4.54 9.99 1.56
CA VAL A 88 5.39 10.79 0.66
C VAL A 88 4.99 10.51 -0.79
N PRO A 89 4.81 11.53 -1.65
CA PRO A 89 4.62 11.31 -3.08
C PRO A 89 5.80 10.54 -3.66
N HIS A 90 5.50 9.49 -4.41
CA HIS A 90 6.48 8.69 -5.14
C HIS A 90 5.76 7.99 -6.30
N HIS A 91 6.54 7.36 -7.17
CA HIS A 91 6.08 6.52 -8.26
C HIS A 91 6.48 5.07 -7.99
N HIS A 92 6.08 4.13 -8.85
CA HIS A 92 6.41 2.73 -8.65
C HIS A 92 7.22 2.19 -9.82
N MET A 93 8.12 1.26 -9.52
CA MET A 93 8.69 0.33 -10.47
C MET A 93 8.05 -1.04 -10.28
N VAL A 94 7.53 -1.64 -11.35
CA VAL A 94 6.86 -2.94 -11.32
C VAL A 94 7.59 -3.92 -12.21
N CYS A 95 8.05 -5.04 -11.63
CA CYS A 95 8.66 -6.11 -12.40
C CYS A 95 7.61 -6.92 -13.18
N SER A 96 7.77 -7.03 -14.50
CA SER A 96 6.89 -7.80 -15.38
C SER A 96 6.97 -9.32 -15.17
N ILE A 97 8.07 -9.83 -14.60
CA ILE A 97 8.28 -11.26 -14.34
C ILE A 97 7.74 -11.66 -12.95
N CYS A 98 8.30 -11.09 -11.88
CA CYS A 98 7.98 -11.51 -10.51
C CYS A 98 6.93 -10.64 -9.81
N ARG A 99 6.45 -9.56 -10.45
CA ARG A 99 5.48 -8.61 -9.88
C ARG A 99 5.95 -7.92 -8.60
N LYS A 100 7.27 -7.90 -8.34
CA LYS A 100 7.86 -7.08 -7.27
C LYS A 100 7.63 -5.61 -7.61
N VAL A 101 7.21 -4.85 -6.60
CA VAL A 101 7.03 -3.41 -6.67
C VAL A 101 8.10 -2.76 -5.81
N ALA A 102 8.72 -1.71 -6.31
CA ALA A 102 9.68 -0.90 -5.57
C ALA A 102 9.32 0.58 -5.74
N ASP A 103 9.60 1.37 -4.70
CA ASP A 103 9.36 2.81 -4.73
C ASP A 103 10.37 3.46 -5.67
N LEU A 104 9.89 4.40 -6.48
CA LEU A 104 10.67 5.25 -7.35
C LEU A 104 10.52 6.69 -6.86
N PRO A 105 11.61 7.30 -6.37
CA PRO A 105 11.59 8.69 -5.92
C PRO A 105 11.05 9.63 -7.01
N ASP A 106 10.24 10.60 -6.61
CA ASP A 106 9.60 11.58 -7.53
C ASP A 106 10.65 12.40 -8.31
N ASP A 107 11.83 12.65 -7.72
CA ASP A 107 12.94 13.39 -8.33
C ASP A 107 13.72 12.58 -9.38
N GLU A 108 13.59 11.26 -9.39
CA GLU A 108 14.16 10.41 -10.45
C GLU A 108 13.33 10.45 -11.74
N LEU A 109 12.10 10.95 -11.70
CA LEU A 109 11.22 11.04 -12.85
C LEU A 109 10.84 12.48 -13.15
N THR A 110 11.42 13.05 -14.21
CA THR A 110 10.99 14.37 -14.67
C THR A 110 9.68 14.26 -15.45
N LEU A 111 8.55 14.42 -14.76
CA LEU A 111 7.26 14.59 -15.40
C LEU A 111 7.09 16.05 -15.82
N GLN A 112 7.05 16.30 -17.13
CA GLN A 112 6.70 17.62 -17.66
C GLN A 112 5.20 17.86 -17.50
N THR A 113 4.80 18.36 -16.33
CA THR A 113 3.41 18.71 -16.03
C THR A 113 3.21 20.21 -16.20
N SER A 114 3.35 20.69 -17.44
CA SER A 114 3.17 22.13 -17.73
C SER A 114 1.72 22.62 -17.62
N GLN A 115 0.76 21.72 -17.40
CA GLN A 115 -0.66 22.05 -17.35
C GLN A 115 -1.33 21.45 -16.10
N THR A 116 -1.70 22.32 -15.17
CA THR A 116 -2.53 21.98 -13.99
C THR A 116 -3.96 21.60 -14.38
N VAL A 117 -4.38 21.99 -15.59
CA VAL A 117 -5.71 21.69 -16.15
C VAL A 117 -5.51 20.80 -17.37
N LEU A 118 -5.92 19.54 -17.23
CA LEU A 118 -5.95 18.62 -18.36
C LEU A 118 -7.14 18.96 -19.30
N PRO A 119 -7.11 18.52 -20.57
CA PRO A 119 -8.20 18.74 -21.51
C PRO A 119 -9.57 18.40 -20.91
N GLY A 120 -10.58 19.22 -21.21
CA GLY A 120 -11.94 19.04 -20.68
C GLY A 120 -12.17 19.65 -19.28
N GLY A 121 -11.25 20.47 -18.77
CA GLY A 121 -11.41 21.11 -17.47
C GLY A 121 -11.15 20.16 -16.30
N PHE A 122 -10.35 19.12 -16.52
CA PHE A 122 -10.08 18.11 -15.51
C PHE A 122 -9.10 18.66 -14.46
N LEU A 123 -9.57 18.71 -13.21
CA LEU A 123 -8.81 19.14 -12.06
C LEU A 123 -7.95 17.98 -11.55
N VAL A 124 -6.64 18.12 -11.62
CA VAL A 124 -5.70 17.08 -11.20
C VAL A 124 -5.46 17.15 -9.70
N GLU A 125 -5.86 16.10 -8.97
CA GLU A 125 -5.56 15.97 -7.53
C GLU A 125 -4.21 15.29 -7.26
N ARG A 126 -3.82 14.36 -8.14
CA ARG A 126 -2.59 13.57 -8.02
C ARG A 126 -2.19 12.97 -9.36
N ILE A 127 -0.90 12.88 -9.60
CA ILE A 127 -0.31 12.07 -10.68
C ILE A 127 0.43 10.90 -10.03
N SER A 128 0.24 9.71 -10.59
CA SER A 128 0.92 8.48 -10.17
C SER A 128 1.43 7.79 -11.42
N VAL A 129 2.67 7.30 -11.38
CA VAL A 129 3.32 6.64 -12.51
C VAL A 129 3.80 5.26 -12.08
N ASP A 130 3.56 4.29 -12.95
CA ASP A 130 4.11 2.95 -12.85
C ASP A 130 5.08 2.70 -14.01
N VAL A 131 6.33 2.43 -13.66
CA VAL A 131 7.40 2.05 -14.60
C VAL A 131 7.47 0.53 -14.65
N ILE A 132 7.06 -0.05 -15.79
CA ILE A 132 7.06 -1.50 -15.98
C ILE A 132 8.42 -1.93 -16.56
N GLY A 133 9.12 -2.82 -15.86
CA GLY A 133 10.46 -3.29 -16.24
C GLY A 133 10.81 -4.68 -15.70
N ILE A 134 12.10 -5.00 -15.63
CA ILE A 134 12.59 -6.26 -15.04
C ILE A 134 13.49 -5.91 -13.86
N CYS A 135 13.19 -6.42 -12.66
CA CYS A 135 14.03 -6.16 -11.48
C CYS A 135 15.38 -6.89 -11.58
N THR A 136 16.36 -6.41 -10.81
CA THR A 136 17.71 -7.02 -10.72
C THR A 136 17.67 -8.51 -10.47
N ASP A 137 16.78 -8.97 -9.58
CA ASP A 137 16.62 -10.37 -9.21
C ASP A 137 16.14 -11.24 -10.38
N CYS A 138 15.37 -10.67 -11.31
CA CYS A 138 14.89 -11.36 -12.50
C CYS A 138 15.86 -11.25 -13.68
N GLN A 139 16.61 -10.16 -13.79
CA GLN A 139 17.68 -10.02 -14.79
C GLN A 139 18.83 -11.01 -14.52
N ALA A 140 19.11 -11.30 -13.25
CA ALA A 140 20.18 -12.20 -12.83
C ALA A 140 19.80 -13.69 -12.93
N ARG A 141 18.57 -14.05 -13.29
CA ARG A 141 18.20 -15.46 -13.47
C ARG A 141 18.81 -15.98 -14.76
N PRO A 142 19.60 -17.08 -14.72
CA PRO A 142 19.97 -17.75 -15.95
C PRO A 142 18.70 -18.23 -16.65
N ASN A 143 18.68 -18.11 -17.99
CA ASN A 143 17.64 -18.67 -18.85
C ASN A 143 17.50 -20.18 -18.64
#